data_AF-A0A354XKZ7-F1
#
_entry.id   AF-A0A354XKZ7-F1
#
_cell.length_a   1.000
_cell.length_b   1.000
_cell.length_c   1.000
_cell.angle_alpha   90.00
_cell.angle_beta   90.00
_cell.angle_gamma   90.00
#
_symmetry.space_group_name_H-M   'P 1'
#
loop_
_entity.id
_entity.type
_entity.pdbx_description
1 polymer ?
#
loop_
_entity_poly.entity_id
_entity_poly.type
_entity_poly.pdbx_seq_one_letter_code
_entity_poly.pdbx_strand_id
1 'polypeptide(L)'
;MTHPEKAASGPPFLANGAAPSLRPYQTEAVKRVVSHFRATSAPAVVVLPTGSGKSLVIAELARLARGRVLVLAHVRELVEQNHAKYQAYGLEAD
;
A
#
# COMPACT_ATOMS: atom_id res chain seq x y z
N MET A 1 16.39 -7.27 -15.68
CA MET A 1 16.66 -5.86 -15.32
C MET A 1 15.89 -5.58 -14.05
N THR A 2 16.57 -5.33 -12.94
CA THR A 2 15.96 -4.96 -11.66
C THR A 2 15.56 -3.48 -11.68
N HIS A 3 14.46 -3.12 -11.01
CA HIS A 3 13.88 -1.76 -10.93
C HIS A 3 13.97 -1.21 -9.49
N PRO A 4 15.19 -0.93 -8.97
CA PRO A 4 15.39 -0.46 -7.60
C PRO A 4 14.71 0.88 -7.29
N GLU A 5 14.34 1.65 -8.32
CA GLU A 5 13.75 2.98 -8.24
C GLU A 5 12.25 3.03 -7.90
N LYS A 6 11.57 1.89 -7.76
CA LYS A 6 10.09 1.85 -7.63
C LYS A 6 9.54 1.92 -6.21
N ALA A 7 10.35 1.62 -5.20
CA ALA A 7 9.89 1.60 -3.80
C ALA A 7 10.79 2.45 -2.89
N ALA A 8 10.20 3.31 -2.07
CA ALA A 8 10.90 4.16 -1.11
C ALA A 8 11.79 3.34 -0.17
N SER A 9 12.93 3.90 0.22
CA SER A 9 13.84 3.35 1.25
C SER A 9 13.44 3.81 2.66
N GLY A 10 12.27 4.44 2.80
CA GLY A 10 11.74 4.90 4.09
C GLY A 10 11.46 3.71 5.02
N PRO A 11 11.48 3.94 6.34
CA PRO A 11 11.18 2.89 7.29
C PRO A 11 9.79 2.29 7.02
N PRO A 12 9.61 0.97 7.21
CA PRO A 12 8.32 0.31 7.02
C PRO A 12 7.23 0.83 7.97
N PHE A 13 7.59 1.66 8.96
CA PHE A 13 6.69 2.25 9.94
C PHE A 13 7.13 3.69 10.23
N LEU A 14 6.19 4.63 10.34
CA LEU A 14 6.46 5.94 10.93
C LEU A 14 6.60 5.76 12.45
N ALA A 15 7.68 6.27 13.03
CA ALA A 15 7.95 6.20 14.47
C ALA A 15 7.04 7.12 15.33
N ASN A 16 6.14 7.89 14.71
CA ASN A 16 5.17 8.74 15.40
C ASN A 16 3.75 8.19 15.20
N GLY A 17 3.01 8.06 16.29
CA GLY A 17 1.81 7.23 16.46
C GLY A 17 0.53 7.64 15.72
N ALA A 18 0.62 8.02 14.45
CA ALA A 18 -0.52 8.32 13.60
C ALA A 18 -0.87 7.18 12.62
N ALA A 19 0.12 6.43 12.13
CA ALA A 19 -0.14 5.38 11.13
C ALA A 19 -0.68 4.09 11.78
N PRO A 20 -1.71 3.45 11.20
CA PRO A 20 -2.22 2.16 11.66
C PRO A 20 -1.12 1.09 11.68
N SER A 21 -0.96 0.39 12.80
CA SER A 21 -0.02 -0.74 12.88
C SER A 21 -0.55 -1.93 12.06
N LEU A 22 0.27 -2.40 11.11
CA LEU A 22 -0.07 -3.55 10.27
C LEU A 22 0.13 -4.88 11.02
N ARG A 23 -0.82 -5.80 10.83
CA ARG A 23 -0.71 -7.18 11.33
C ARG A 23 0.39 -7.93 10.57
N PRO A 24 1.00 -8.99 11.16
CA PRO A 24 2.12 -9.70 10.53
C PRO A 24 1.87 -10.13 9.07
N TYR A 25 0.68 -10.65 8.77
CA TYR A 25 0.32 -11.06 7.40
C TYR A 25 0.16 -9.88 6.42
N GLN A 26 -0.26 -8.71 6.91
CA GLN A 26 -0.38 -7.49 6.09
C GLN A 26 1.01 -6.96 5.75
N THR A 27 1.90 -6.89 6.75
CA THR A 27 3.30 -6.52 6.57
C THR A 27 4.00 -7.46 5.58
N GLU A 28 3.75 -8.77 5.67
CA GLU A 28 4.31 -9.74 4.73
C GLU A 28 3.78 -9.56 3.31
N ALA A 29 2.47 -9.29 3.15
CA ALA A 29 1.89 -9.00 1.85
C ALA A 29 2.53 -7.75 1.21
N VAL A 30 2.68 -6.66 1.97
CA VAL A 30 3.36 -5.43 1.51
C VAL A 30 4.79 -5.72 1.08
N LYS A 31 5.58 -6.43 1.91
CA LYS A 31 6.97 -6.78 1.60
C LYS A 31 7.10 -7.57 0.31
N ARG A 32 6.21 -8.54 0.07
CA ARG A 32 6.21 -9.36 -1.15
C ARG A 32 5.94 -8.53 -2.39
N VAL A 33 4.95 -7.63 -2.32
CA VAL A 33 4.60 -6.73 -3.44
C VAL A 33 5.76 -5.78 -3.75
N VAL A 34 6.33 -5.14 -2.73
CA VAL A 34 7.49 -4.26 -2.89
C VAL A 34 8.68 -5.00 -3.49
N SER A 35 8.98 -6.21 -3.01
CA SER A 35 10.09 -7.02 -3.52
C SER A 35 9.87 -7.41 -4.98
N HIS A 36 8.65 -7.79 -5.36
CA HIS A 36 8.28 -8.07 -6.75
C HIS A 36 8.52 -6.87 -7.64
N PHE A 37 8.00 -5.68 -7.28
CA PHE A 37 8.15 -4.49 -8.13
C PHE A 37 9.56 -3.88 -8.13
N ARG A 38 10.39 -4.19 -7.13
CA ARG A 38 11.84 -3.90 -7.18
C ARG A 38 12.58 -4.82 -8.16
N ALA A 39 12.10 -6.05 -8.36
CA ALA A 39 12.74 -7.01 -9.25
C ALA A 39 12.23 -6.91 -10.71
N THR A 40 10.96 -6.57 -10.90
CA THR A 40 10.30 -6.59 -12.22
C THR A 40 9.15 -5.58 -12.31
N SER A 41 8.78 -5.21 -13.53
CA SER A 41 7.58 -4.39 -13.82
C SER A 41 6.35 -5.23 -14.17
N ALA A 42 6.46 -6.56 -14.14
CA ALA A 42 5.36 -7.45 -14.50
C ALA A 42 4.16 -7.26 -13.55
N PRO A 43 2.91 -7.34 -14.05
CA PRO A 43 1.72 -7.29 -13.21
C PRO A 43 1.76 -8.31 -12.06
N ALA A 44 1.18 -7.95 -10.92
CA ALA A 44 1.10 -8.80 -9.74
C ALA A 44 -0.35 -8.92 -9.25
N VAL A 45 -0.69 -10.07 -8.68
CA VAL A 45 -1.98 -10.31 -8.03
C VAL A 45 -1.74 -10.63 -6.56
N VAL A 46 -2.44 -9.92 -5.68
CA VAL A 46 -2.38 -10.12 -4.23
C VAL A 46 -3.73 -10.63 -3.76
N VAL A 47 -3.75 -11.81 -3.15
CA VAL A 47 -4.98 -12.44 -2.63
C VAL A 47 -5.03 -12.25 -1.13
N LEU A 48 -6.09 -11.59 -0.67
CA LEU A 48 -6.39 -11.39 0.75
C LEU A 48 -7.90 -11.63 0.96
N PRO A 49 -8.33 -12.41 1.96
CA PRO A 49 -9.75 -12.71 2.16
C PRO A 49 -10.55 -11.48 2.59
N THR A 50 -11.88 -11.58 2.60
CA THR A 50 -12.74 -10.56 3.23
C THR A 50 -12.40 -10.43 4.72
N GLY A 51 -12.55 -9.22 5.29
CA GLY A 51 -12.18 -8.94 6.68
C GLY A 51 -10.68 -8.84 6.98
N SER A 52 -9.79 -9.20 6.05
CA SER A 52 -8.33 -9.15 6.26
C SER A 52 -7.72 -7.74 6.36
N GLY A 53 -8.48 -6.70 6.05
CA GLY A 53 -8.00 -5.31 6.01
C GLY A 53 -7.24 -4.95 4.73
N LYS A 54 -7.70 -5.42 3.56
CA LYS A 54 -7.10 -5.15 2.24
C LYS A 54 -6.78 -3.67 1.99
N SER A 55 -7.66 -2.76 2.41
CA SER A 55 -7.46 -1.31 2.23
C SER A 55 -6.26 -0.75 3.00
N LEU A 56 -5.87 -1.35 4.14
CA LEU A 56 -4.64 -0.97 4.85
C LEU A 56 -3.39 -1.37 4.07
N VAL A 57 -3.43 -2.53 3.41
CA VAL A 57 -2.35 -2.99 2.53
C VAL A 57 -2.22 -2.07 1.32
N ILE A 58 -3.35 -1.64 0.72
CA ILE A 58 -3.35 -0.68 -0.39
C ILE A 58 -2.77 0.67 0.04
N ALA A 59 -3.22 1.21 1.18
CA ALA A 59 -2.73 2.48 1.71
C ALA A 59 -1.21 2.46 1.97
N GLU A 60 -0.71 1.38 2.57
CA GLU A 60 0.72 1.23 2.82
C GLU A 60 1.54 1.11 1.52
N LEU A 61 1.03 0.37 0.53
CA LEU A 61 1.68 0.29 -0.79
C LEU A 61 1.72 1.65 -1.49
N ALA A 62 0.64 2.43 -1.41
CA ALA A 62 0.59 3.78 -1.96
C ALA A 62 1.60 4.70 -1.27
N ARG A 63 1.72 4.63 0.06
CA ARG A 63 2.71 5.39 0.84
C ARG A 63 4.15 5.05 0.45
N LEU A 64 4.43 3.79 0.16
CA LEU A 64 5.79 3.31 -0.17
C LEU A 64 6.18 3.50 -1.63
N ALA A 65 5.21 3.71 -2.52
CA ALA A 65 5.47 3.86 -3.95
C ALA A 65 6.28 5.13 -4.24
N ARG A 66 7.22 5.05 -5.19
CA ARG A 66 7.91 6.23 -5.73
C ARG A 66 7.18 6.67 -7.00
N GLY A 67 6.40 7.75 -6.90
CA GLY A 67 5.67 8.34 -8.03
C GLY A 67 4.16 8.40 -7.82
N ARG A 68 3.41 8.67 -8.89
CA ARG A 68 1.95 8.76 -8.84
C ARG A 68 1.34 7.37 -8.74
N VAL A 69 0.40 7.20 -7.82
CA VAL A 69 -0.37 5.97 -7.62
C VAL A 69 -1.83 6.25 -7.94
N LEU A 70 -2.46 5.36 -8.72
CA LEU A 70 -3.88 5.40 -9.01
C LEU A 70 -4.53 4.16 -8.37
N VAL A 71 -5.48 4.38 -7.47
CA VAL A 71 -6.29 3.33 -6.86
C VAL A 71 -7.70 3.39 -7.45
N LEU A 72 -8.15 2.30 -8.09
CA LEU A 72 -9.47 2.21 -8.71
C LEU A 72 -10.37 1.25 -7.94
N ALA A 73 -11.63 1.61 -7.76
CA ALA A 73 -12.67 0.75 -7.21
C ALA A 73 -13.99 0.95 -7.98
N HIS A 74 -14.84 -0.08 -7.98
CA HIS A 74 -16.03 -0.13 -8.82
C HIS A 74 -17.21 0.74 -8.32
N VAL A 75 -17.24 1.08 -7.03
CA VAL A 75 -18.29 1.92 -6.44
C VAL A 75 -17.68 3.06 -5.64
N ARG A 76 -18.37 4.20 -5.65
CA ARG A 76 -17.97 5.43 -4.96
C ARG A 76 -17.66 5.21 -3.48
N GLU A 77 -18.50 4.44 -2.79
CA GLU A 77 -18.30 4.15 -1.36
C GLU A 77 -16.94 3.49 -1.10
N LEU A 78 -16.49 2.56 -1.96
CA LEU A 78 -15.17 1.92 -1.80
C LEU A 78 -14.02 2.87 -2.13
N VAL A 79 -14.23 3.84 -3.03
CA VAL A 79 -13.25 4.91 -3.29
C VAL A 79 -13.10 5.78 -2.03
N GLU A 80 -14.22 6.26 -1.47
CA GLU A 80 -14.26 7.08 -0.25
C GLU A 80 -13.63 6.32 0.93
N GLN A 81 -13.91 5.03 1.09
CA GLN A 81 -13.30 4.20 2.12
C GLN A 81 -11.78 4.05 1.96
N ASN A 82 -11.27 3.83 0.73
CA ASN A 82 -9.83 3.72 0.49
C ASN A 82 -9.11 5.06 0.72
N HIS A 83 -9.71 6.17 0.28
CA HIS A 83 -9.21 7.52 0.54
C HIS A 83 -9.09 7.80 2.04
N ALA A 84 -10.15 7.53 2.81
CA ALA A 84 -10.12 7.70 4.28
C ALA A 84 -9.05 6.83 4.96
N LYS A 85 -8.80 5.60 4.47
CA LYS A 85 -7.72 4.75 5.00
C LYS A 85 -6.34 5.30 4.69
N TYR A 86 -6.15 5.96 3.55
CA TYR A 86 -4.89 6.60 3.22
C TYR A 86 -4.66 7.87 4.05
N GLN A 87 -5.70 8.69 4.23
CA GLN A 87 -5.66 9.87 5.11
C GLN A 87 -5.36 9.54 6.56
N ALA A 88 -5.78 8.35 7.04
CA ALA A 88 -5.41 7.87 8.38
C ALA A 88 -3.89 7.70 8.58
N TYR A 89 -3.08 7.67 7.52
CA TYR A 89 -1.62 7.69 7.60
C TYR A 89 -1.04 9.12 7.68
N GLY A 90 -1.89 10.15 7.73
CA GLY A 90 -1.49 11.56 7.68
C GLY A 90 -1.07 12.01 6.28
N LEU A 91 -1.63 11.39 5.23
CA LEU A 91 -1.28 11.63 3.83
C LEU A 91 -2.51 12.12 3.07
N GLU A 92 -2.32 13.06 2.16
CA GLU A 92 -3.39 13.55 1.29
C GLU A 92 -3.41 12.79 -0.05
N ALA A 93 -4.61 12.62 -0.60
CA ALA A 93 -4.84 12.11 -1.95
C ALA A 93 -5.90 12.99 -2.62
N ASP A 94 -5.77 13.20 -3.92
CA ASP A 94 -6.71 14.00 -4.73
C ASP A 94 -7.91 13.18 -5.23
#